data_AF-A0A9P7GAX2-F1
#
_entry.id   AF-A0A9P7GAX2-F1
#
_cell.length_a   1.000
_cell.length_b   1.000
_cell.length_c   1.000
_cell.angle_alpha   90.00
_cell.angle_beta   90.00
_cell.angle_gamma   90.00
#
_symmetry.space_group_name_H-M   'P 1'
#
loop_
_entity.id
_entity.type
_entity.pdbx_description
1 polymer ?
#
loop_
_entity_poly.entity_id
_entity_poly.type
_entity_poly.pdbx_seq_one_letter_code
_entity_poly.pdbx_strand_id
1 'polypeptide(L)'
;MSVKAWSISHEDRTKLIQGAFEAKKGSYSPYSKFPVGAALLATDGTLIKGANIENASYGARSANSSNVPSALSPCGLCRQVIREFCSLNMPVLLVPADYPQVLKEGEEQKPGFGEGGVRETTLGELLPDSFGPEHLELPRQ
;
A
#
# COMPACT_ATOMS: atom_id res chain seq x y z
N MET A 1 12.06 17.86 8.86
CA MET A 1 13.06 17.06 8.11
C MET A 1 12.54 16.94 6.69
N SER A 2 13.34 17.35 5.71
CA SER A 2 12.92 17.41 4.30
C SER A 2 12.85 16.00 3.73
N VAL A 3 11.63 15.54 3.44
CA VAL A 3 11.38 14.30 2.71
C VAL A 3 11.99 14.50 1.33
N LYS A 4 13.04 13.74 0.99
CA LYS A 4 13.56 13.74 -0.38
C LYS A 4 12.41 13.33 -1.30
N ALA A 5 12.03 14.22 -2.22
CA ALA A 5 11.02 13.97 -3.23
C ALA A 5 11.48 12.80 -4.11
N TRP A 6 11.01 11.61 -3.79
CA TRP A 6 11.02 10.51 -4.74
C TRP A 6 10.01 10.87 -5.84
N SER A 7 10.43 10.76 -7.09
CA SER A 7 9.59 11.02 -8.25
C SER A 7 9.22 9.67 -8.85
N ILE A 8 7.94 9.33 -8.78
CA ILE A 8 7.37 8.25 -9.58
C ILE A 8 6.86 8.85 -10.90
N SER A 9 7.10 8.17 -12.02
CA SER A 9 6.56 8.62 -13.30
C SER A 9 5.02 8.52 -13.28
N HIS A 10 4.35 9.34 -14.09
CA HIS A 10 2.89 9.26 -14.23
C HIS A 10 2.45 7.87 -14.75
N GLU A 11 3.27 7.26 -15.60
CA GLU A 11 3.04 5.93 -16.15
C GLU A 11 3.12 4.86 -15.04
N ASP A 12 4.18 4.86 -14.23
CA ASP A 12 4.37 3.88 -13.15
C ASP A 12 3.31 4.02 -12.07
N ARG A 13 2.93 5.26 -11.76
CA ARG A 13 1.81 5.52 -10.85
C ARG A 13 0.52 4.92 -11.37
N THR A 14 0.22 5.10 -12.65
CA THR A 14 -0.97 4.52 -13.29
C THR A 14 -0.91 2.99 -13.26
N LYS A 15 0.24 2.39 -13.58
CA LYS A 15 0.46 0.94 -13.51
C LYS A 15 0.21 0.39 -12.10
N LEU A 16 0.73 1.04 -11.06
CA LEU A 16 0.55 0.63 -9.67
C LEU A 16 -0.92 0.70 -9.24
N ILE A 17 -1.59 1.82 -9.52
CA ILE A 17 -3.00 2.00 -9.15
C ILE A 17 -3.87 0.95 -9.86
N GLN A 18 -3.71 0.80 -11.18
CA GLN A 18 -4.46 -0.18 -11.96
C GLN A 18 -4.16 -1.61 -11.49
N GLY A 19 -2.89 -1.93 -11.24
CA GLY A 19 -2.46 -3.23 -10.72
C GLY A 19 -3.09 -3.56 -9.37
N ALA A 20 -3.16 -2.61 -8.44
CA ALA A 20 -3.79 -2.81 -7.14
C ALA A 20 -5.30 -3.07 -7.26
N PHE A 21 -6.00 -2.33 -8.14
CA PHE A 21 -7.41 -2.56 -8.41
C PHE A 21 -7.68 -3.87 -9.12
N GLU A 22 -6.81 -4.29 -10.04
CA GLU A 22 -6.89 -5.60 -10.67
C GLU A 22 -6.69 -6.72 -9.65
N ALA A 23 -5.68 -6.59 -8.79
CA ALA A 23 -5.37 -7.55 -7.73
C ALA A 23 -6.56 -7.73 -6.77
N LYS A 24 -7.22 -6.63 -6.39
CA LYS A 24 -8.40 -6.63 -5.52
C LYS A 24 -9.50 -7.60 -5.99
N LYS A 25 -9.64 -7.84 -7.31
CA LYS A 25 -10.61 -8.80 -7.88
C LYS A 25 -10.32 -10.25 -7.47
N GLY A 26 -9.07 -10.57 -7.17
CA GLY A 26 -8.63 -11.88 -6.67
C GLY A 26 -8.77 -12.05 -5.15
N SER A 27 -9.33 -11.08 -4.43
CA SER A 27 -9.54 -11.17 -2.99
C SER A 27 -10.45 -12.34 -2.62
N TYR A 28 -10.00 -13.16 -1.67
CA TYR A 28 -10.84 -14.14 -0.99
C TYR A 28 -11.14 -13.63 0.42
N SER A 29 -12.24 -12.90 0.57
CA SER A 29 -12.61 -12.25 1.83
C SER A 29 -14.05 -12.56 2.25
N PRO A 30 -14.44 -13.85 2.41
CA PRO A 30 -15.82 -14.21 2.69
C PRO A 30 -16.26 -13.85 4.12
N TYR A 31 -15.35 -13.52 5.04
CA TYR A 31 -15.70 -13.25 6.43
C TYR A 31 -15.85 -11.75 6.68
N SER A 32 -14.85 -10.93 6.31
CA SER A 32 -14.95 -9.47 6.46
C SER A 32 -15.78 -8.80 5.37
N LYS A 33 -15.90 -9.45 4.20
CA LYS A 33 -16.42 -8.83 2.97
C LYS A 33 -15.63 -7.58 2.57
N PHE A 34 -14.34 -7.53 2.93
CA PHE A 34 -13.46 -6.39 2.70
C PHE A 34 -12.34 -6.72 1.71
N PRO A 35 -12.53 -6.48 0.40
CA PRO A 35 -11.51 -6.77 -0.60
C PRO A 35 -10.43 -5.68 -0.65
N VAL A 36 -9.18 -6.11 -0.58
CA VAL A 36 -7.97 -5.28 -0.62
C VAL A 36 -7.07 -5.81 -1.72
N GLY A 37 -6.53 -4.89 -2.52
CA GLY A 37 -5.50 -5.19 -3.50
C GLY A 37 -4.28 -4.30 -3.27
N ALA A 38 -3.11 -4.84 -3.59
CA ALA A 38 -1.83 -4.16 -3.53
C ALA A 38 -1.04 -4.47 -4.80
N ALA A 39 -0.19 -3.52 -5.21
CA ALA A 39 0.76 -3.69 -6.29
C ALA A 39 2.13 -3.16 -5.86
N LEU A 40 3.18 -3.85 -6.29
CA LEU A 40 4.57 -3.49 -6.07
C LEU A 40 5.26 -3.43 -7.43
N LEU A 41 5.95 -2.33 -7.71
CA LEU A 41 6.79 -2.18 -8.89
C LEU A 41 8.25 -2.41 -8.49
N ALA A 42 8.85 -3.47 -9.02
CA ALA A 42 10.24 -3.80 -8.79
C ALA A 42 11.18 -2.93 -9.65
N THR A 43 12.46 -2.90 -9.29
CA THR A 43 13.47 -2.07 -9.96
C THR A 43 13.76 -2.50 -11.40
N ASP A 44 13.43 -3.73 -11.77
CA ASP A 44 13.52 -4.27 -13.13
C ASP A 44 12.26 -3.96 -13.98
N GLY A 45 11.28 -3.25 -13.41
CA GLY A 45 10.00 -2.95 -14.05
C GLY A 45 8.92 -4.02 -13.87
N THR A 46 9.21 -5.10 -13.13
CA THR A 46 8.23 -6.15 -12.87
C THR A 46 7.12 -5.64 -11.93
N LEU A 47 5.86 -5.81 -12.34
CA LEU A 47 4.69 -5.47 -11.53
C LEU A 47 4.16 -6.72 -10.80
N ILE A 48 4.31 -6.74 -9.47
CA ILE A 48 3.82 -7.81 -8.61
C ILE A 48 2.49 -7.38 -8.00
N LYS A 49 1.48 -8.25 -8.06
CA LYS A 49 0.11 -7.99 -7.59
C LYS A 49 -0.23 -8.93 -6.42
N GLY A 50 -0.98 -8.43 -5.44
CA GLY A 50 -1.43 -9.22 -4.30
C GLY A 50 -2.80 -8.80 -3.80
N ALA A 51 -3.55 -9.74 -3.23
CA ALA A 51 -4.86 -9.51 -2.63
C ALA A 51 -4.94 -10.18 -1.26
N ASN A 52 -5.84 -9.70 -0.39
CA ASN A 52 -6.06 -10.36 0.89
C ASN A 52 -6.78 -11.70 0.68
N ILE A 53 -6.34 -12.69 1.46
CA ILE A 53 -6.93 -14.03 1.55
C ILE A 53 -7.24 -14.29 3.02
N GLU A 54 -8.51 -14.55 3.32
CA GLU A 54 -8.96 -14.82 4.68
C GLU A 54 -9.08 -16.33 4.92
N ASN A 55 -8.94 -16.71 6.19
CA ASN A 55 -9.13 -18.07 6.66
C ASN A 55 -10.12 -18.08 7.84
N ALA A 56 -10.79 -19.21 8.08
CA ALA A 56 -11.70 -19.41 9.20
C ALA A 56 -11.01 -19.24 10.58
N SER A 57 -9.69 -19.47 10.63
CA SER A 57 -8.86 -19.20 11.82
C SER A 57 -8.28 -17.79 11.72
N TYR A 58 -8.74 -16.90 12.60
CA TYR A 58 -8.60 -15.44 12.52
C TYR A 58 -7.19 -14.86 12.79
N GLY A 59 -6.12 -15.66 12.76
CA GLY A 59 -4.76 -15.21 13.10
C GLY A 59 -4.15 -14.12 12.20
N ALA A 60 -4.73 -13.86 11.01
CA ALA A 60 -4.20 -12.91 10.02
C ALA A 60 -5.29 -12.00 9.43
N ARG A 61 -6.10 -11.35 10.27
CA ARG A 61 -7.14 -10.41 9.83
C ARG A 61 -6.60 -8.99 9.71
N SER A 62 -6.80 -8.37 8.54
CA SER A 62 -6.84 -6.90 8.43
C SER A 62 -8.29 -6.46 8.62
N ALA A 63 -8.61 -5.83 9.75
CA ALA A 63 -9.95 -5.36 10.05
C ALA A 63 -10.12 -3.90 9.58
N ASN A 64 -11.17 -3.63 8.79
CA ASN A 64 -12.01 -2.43 8.89
C ASN A 64 -13.26 -2.56 8.00
N SER A 65 -14.33 -1.86 8.40
CA SER A 65 -15.66 -1.87 7.80
C SER A 65 -15.65 -1.44 6.32
N SER A 66 -16.42 -2.14 5.50
CA SER A 66 -16.62 -1.94 4.07
C SER A 66 -17.46 -0.70 3.75
N ASN A 67 -16.97 0.52 4.04
CA ASN A 67 -17.39 1.73 3.31
C ASN A 67 -16.57 2.98 3.69
N VAL A 68 -15.25 2.86 3.86
CA VAL A 68 -14.43 4.04 4.19
C VAL A 68 -13.97 4.72 2.89
N PRO A 69 -14.42 5.96 2.59
CA PRO A 69 -13.97 6.72 1.41
C PRO A 69 -12.54 7.27 1.57
N SER A 70 -11.87 6.91 2.68
CA SER A 70 -10.51 7.33 2.97
C SER A 70 -9.48 6.26 2.59
N ALA A 71 -8.29 6.73 2.20
CA ALA A 71 -7.16 5.87 1.91
C ALA A 71 -6.77 5.05 3.15
N LEU A 72 -6.81 3.72 3.04
CA LEU A 72 -6.47 2.82 4.13
C LEU A 72 -4.99 2.47 4.13
N SER A 73 -4.34 2.67 5.28
CA SER A 73 -2.95 2.27 5.47
C SER A 73 -2.82 0.74 5.64
N PRO A 74 -1.72 0.12 5.18
CA PRO A 74 -1.43 -1.29 5.44
C PRO A 74 -1.42 -1.58 6.95
N CYS A 75 -1.76 -2.79 7.37
CA CYS A 75 -1.68 -3.18 8.79
C CYS A 75 -0.23 -3.31 9.26
N GLY A 76 -0.01 -3.38 10.58
CA GLY A 76 1.33 -3.45 11.16
C GLY A 76 2.16 -4.63 10.66
N LEU A 77 1.55 -5.80 10.47
CA LEU A 77 2.23 -6.99 9.94
C LEU A 77 2.74 -6.75 8.51
N CYS A 78 1.91 -6.19 7.63
CA CYS A 78 2.32 -5.86 6.27
C CYS A 78 3.45 -4.84 6.26
N ARG A 79 3.37 -3.80 7.10
CA ARG A 79 4.45 -2.80 7.23
C ARG A 79 5.77 -3.47 7.64
N GLN A 80 5.72 -4.42 8.58
CA GLN A 80 6.91 -5.14 9.03
C GLN A 80 7.50 -6.05 7.95
N VAL A 81 6.65 -6.73 7.16
CA VAL A 81 7.13 -7.54 6.02
C VAL A 81 7.78 -6.64 4.97
N ILE A 82 7.18 -5.50 4.64
CA ILE A 82 7.79 -4.54 3.72
C ILE A 82 9.12 -4.05 4.29
N ARG A 83 9.19 -3.79 5.60
CA ARG A 83 10.40 -3.32 6.28
C ARG A 83 11.58 -4.29 6.20
N GLU A 84 11.32 -5.59 6.10
CA GLU A 84 12.38 -6.60 5.91
C GLU A 84 13.16 -6.39 4.61
N PHE A 85 12.46 -5.98 3.54
CA PHE A 85 13.04 -5.90 2.19
C PHE A 85 13.27 -4.46 1.72
N CYS A 86 12.72 -3.47 2.42
CA CYS A 86 12.65 -2.10 1.94
C CYS A 86 13.13 -1.10 2.99
N SER A 87 13.79 -0.03 2.54
CA SER A 87 14.22 1.06 3.41
C SER A 87 13.03 1.87 3.96
N LEU A 88 13.26 2.65 5.02
CA LEU A 88 12.25 3.58 5.55
C LEU A 88 11.82 4.65 4.53
N ASN A 89 12.64 4.93 3.52
CA ASN A 89 12.31 5.85 2.44
C ASN A 89 11.44 5.21 1.34
N MET A 90 11.06 3.92 1.48
CA MET A 90 10.23 3.22 0.50
C MET A 90 8.90 3.96 0.27
N PRO A 91 8.60 4.40 -0.96
CA PRO A 91 7.34 5.04 -1.30
C PRO A 91 6.13 4.13 -1.10
N VAL A 92 5.06 4.66 -0.53
CA VAL A 92 3.79 3.96 -0.39
C VAL A 92 2.64 4.84 -0.89
N LEU A 93 1.91 4.34 -1.88
CA LEU A 93 0.68 4.96 -2.38
C LEU A 93 -0.53 4.31 -1.68
N LEU A 94 -1.29 5.09 -0.94
CA LEU A 94 -2.55 4.65 -0.34
C LEU A 94 -3.70 5.15 -1.21
N VAL A 95 -4.39 4.21 -1.84
CA VAL A 95 -5.42 4.47 -2.84
C VAL A 95 -6.79 4.17 -2.23
N PRO A 96 -7.72 5.14 -2.18
CA PRO A 96 -9.11 4.91 -1.77
C PRO A 96 -9.82 3.90 -2.67
N ALA A 97 -10.82 3.20 -2.12
CA ALA A 97 -11.56 2.18 -2.86
C ALA A 97 -12.41 2.74 -4.01
N ASP A 98 -12.79 4.01 -3.93
CA ASP A 98 -13.59 4.77 -4.88
C ASP A 98 -12.73 5.64 -5.82
N TYR A 99 -11.40 5.50 -5.77
CA TYR A 99 -10.50 6.27 -6.63
C TYR A 99 -10.78 5.98 -8.13
N PRO A 100 -10.93 7.02 -8.98
CA PRO A 100 -11.24 6.84 -10.39
C PRO A 100 -10.10 6.11 -11.10
N GLN A 101 -10.41 4.96 -11.72
CA GLN A 101 -9.42 4.17 -12.47
C GLN A 101 -9.15 4.73 -13.87
N VAL A 102 -10.06 5.56 -14.37
CA VAL A 102 -9.93 6.29 -15.63
C VAL A 102 -10.17 7.75 -15.30
N LEU A 103 -9.14 8.57 -15.48
CA LEU A 103 -9.28 10.02 -15.42
C LEU A 103 -10.01 10.46 -16.69
N LYS A 104 -11.05 11.28 -16.56
CA LYS A 104 -11.65 11.90 -17.74
C LYS A 104 -10.66 12.92 -18.31
N GLU A 105 -10.78 13.22 -19.60
CA GLU A 105 -9.95 14.19 -20.28
C GLU A 105 -10.01 15.55 -19.54
N GLY A 106 -8.86 16.01 -19.03
CA GLY A 106 -8.76 17.23 -18.20
C GLY A 106 -8.92 17.04 -16.68
N GLU A 107 -9.18 15.82 -16.18
CA GLU A 107 -9.14 15.51 -14.74
C GLU A 107 -7.74 15.06 -14.32
N GLU A 108 -7.18 15.72 -13.30
CA GLU A 108 -5.91 15.32 -12.71
C GLU A 108 -6.10 14.35 -11.54
N GLN A 109 -5.08 13.50 -11.32
CA GLN A 109 -5.02 12.64 -10.16
C GLN A 109 -5.05 13.49 -8.89
N LYS A 110 -6.11 13.37 -8.08
CA LYS A 110 -6.22 14.15 -6.83
C LYS A 110 -5.23 13.62 -5.78
N PRO A 111 -4.21 14.39 -5.37
CA PRO A 111 -3.44 14.08 -4.17
C PRO A 111 -4.25 14.49 -2.92
N GLY A 112 -4.11 13.76 -1.81
CA GLY A 112 -4.59 14.24 -0.51
C GLY A 112 -5.10 13.17 0.45
N PHE A 113 -5.36 13.59 1.70
CA PHE A 113 -5.87 12.76 2.80
C PHE A 113 -7.41 12.68 2.82
N GLY A 114 -8.10 13.30 1.85
CA GLY A 114 -9.56 13.43 1.80
C GLY A 114 -10.26 12.38 0.91
N GLU A 115 -11.60 12.48 0.84
CA GLU A 115 -12.42 11.62 -0.03
C GLU A 115 -11.95 11.69 -1.50
N GLY A 116 -11.67 10.52 -2.08
CA GLY A 116 -11.26 10.38 -3.48
C GLY A 116 -9.82 10.79 -3.82
N GLY A 117 -8.96 11.07 -2.83
CA GLY A 117 -7.55 11.42 -3.05
C GLY A 117 -6.56 10.27 -2.76
N VAL A 118 -5.50 10.14 -3.57
CA VAL A 118 -4.37 9.23 -3.24
C VAL A 118 -3.48 9.91 -2.21
N ARG A 119 -3.20 9.21 -1.10
CA ARG A 119 -2.21 9.65 -0.13
C ARG A 119 -0.85 9.04 -0.45
N GLU A 120 0.14 9.90 -0.55
CA GLU A 120 1.54 9.52 -0.69
C GLU A 120 2.22 9.62 0.67
N THR A 121 3.02 8.62 1.00
CA THR A 121 3.74 8.54 2.27
C THR A 121 4.95 7.63 2.10
N THR A 122 5.73 7.46 3.15
CA THR A 122 6.86 6.51 3.17
C THR A 122 6.63 5.41 4.19
N LEU A 123 7.38 4.31 4.06
CA LEU A 123 7.36 3.26 5.06
C LEU A 123 7.75 3.78 6.45
N GLY A 124 8.71 4.70 6.55
CA GLY A 124 9.14 5.28 7.82
C GLY A 124 8.08 6.16 8.49
N GLU A 125 7.26 6.87 7.72
CA GLU A 125 6.11 7.60 8.26
C GLU A 125 5.00 6.65 8.75
N LEU A 126 4.86 5.48 8.11
CA LEU A 126 3.91 4.46 8.50
C LEU A 126 4.41 3.57 9.64
N LEU A 127 5.73 3.40 9.80
CA LEU A 127 6.33 2.51 10.78
C LEU A 127 7.59 3.17 11.37
N PRO A 128 7.40 4.23 12.17
CA PRO A 128 8.52 4.94 12.80
C PRO A 128 9.27 4.03 13.77
N ASP A 129 10.59 4.26 13.88
CA ASP A 129 11.48 3.53 14.80
C ASP A 129 11.37 2.00 14.68
N SER A 130 11.05 1.52 13.47
CA SER A 130 10.81 0.11 13.23
C SER A 130 12.05 -0.74 13.38
N PHE A 131 11.85 -1.94 13.93
CA PHE A 131 12.82 -3.02 13.83
C PHE A 131 13.04 -3.38 12.36
N GLY A 132 14.29 -3.58 11.97
CA GLY A 132 14.71 -3.87 10.61
C GLY A 132 16.01 -4.66 10.56
N PRO A 133 16.48 -5.08 9.37
CA PRO A 133 17.63 -5.96 9.21
C PRO A 133 18.90 -5.47 9.92
N GLU A 134 19.12 -4.16 9.98
CA GLU A 134 20.26 -3.56 10.67
C GLU A 134 20.31 -3.87 12.18
N HIS A 135 19.16 -4.18 12.78
CA HIS A 135 19.08 -4.54 14.20
C HIS A 135 19.48 -6.00 14.45
N LEU A 136 19.42 -6.87 13.42
CA LEU A 136 19.85 -8.26 13.53
C LEU A 136 21.37 -8.41 13.63
N GLU A 137 22.11 -7.40 13.15
CA GLU A 137 23.58 -7.35 13.16
C GLU A 137 24.16 -6.79 14.47
N LEU A 138 23.31 -6.27 15.36
CA LEU A 138 23.75 -5.72 16.64
C LEU A 138 24.27 -6.83 17.58
N PRO A 139 25.29 -6.54 18.41
CA PRO A 139 25.80 -7.51 19.38
C PRO A 139 24.70 -7.95 20.35
N ARG A 140 24.60 -9.27 20.59
CA ARG A 140 23.70 -9.82 21.62
C ARG A 140 24.39 -9.70 22.98
N GLN A 141 23.75 -9.03 23.92
CA GLN A 141 24.18 -8.98 25.32
C GLN A 141 23.84 -10.28 26.05
#